data_AF-A0AAV7FZU3-F1
#
_entry.id   AF-A0AAV7FZU3-F1
#
_cell.length_a   1.000
_cell.length_b   1.000
_cell.length_c   1.000
_cell.angle_alpha   90.00
_cell.angle_beta   90.00
_cell.angle_gamma   90.00
#
_symmetry.space_group_name_H-M   'P 1'
#
loop_
_entity.id
_entity.type
_entity.pdbx_description
1 polymer ?
#
loop_
_entity_poly.entity_id
_entity_poly.type
_entity_poly.pdbx_seq_one_letter_code
_entity_poly.pdbx_strand_id
1 'polypeptide(L)'
;MDVLGSIDVRELLSSEELDETSPLSAPDLSLLIDRLQIRSLHIKSKVREYVLSHHREFADIFSRSAACAAGADDAAAALADVLRLLSDHPVDREIRDLVKEIGRKRRELEEQRAALGVVGTISSLLERLKFAREDVRAGRLVEAAVAVRDLNMGLGVSEKWDENRGVEEPAVFGFLRKECLECFDELQCVLSRSMESLVQFEPENGTVTVRSTFRSGKTIELVLRRVLEAMEVIFFFL
;
A
#
# COMPACT_ATOMS: atom_id res chain seq x y z
N MET A 1 -46.74 -17.73 29.75
CA MET A 1 -48.20 -17.63 29.97
C MET A 1 -48.55 -18.67 31.01
N ASP A 2 -48.68 -18.23 32.27
CA ASP A 2 -48.96 -19.10 33.40
C ASP A 2 -50.44 -19.48 33.40
N VAL A 3 -50.75 -20.72 33.00
CA VAL A 3 -52.12 -21.24 32.92
C VAL A 3 -52.59 -21.87 34.25
N LEU A 4 -51.81 -21.69 35.32
CA LEU A 4 -52.19 -22.09 36.68
C LEU A 4 -52.42 -20.83 37.51
N GLY A 5 -53.47 -20.09 37.16
CA GLY A 5 -54.00 -19.05 38.04
C GLY A 5 -54.34 -19.66 39.41
N SER A 6 -54.04 -18.90 40.47
CA SER A 6 -54.32 -19.19 41.88
C SER A 6 -55.65 -19.95 42.05
N ILE A 7 -55.60 -21.27 42.26
CA ILE A 7 -56.78 -22.08 42.55
C ILE A 7 -57.11 -21.85 44.02
N ASP A 8 -58.20 -21.13 44.29
CA ASP A 8 -58.73 -21.03 45.64
C ASP A 8 -59.40 -22.36 46.01
N VAL A 9 -58.86 -23.03 47.02
CA VAL A 9 -59.35 -24.34 47.49
C VAL A 9 -60.76 -24.26 48.08
N ARG A 10 -61.23 -23.07 48.47
CA ARG A 10 -62.58 -22.82 49.00
C ARG A 10 -63.66 -22.88 47.90
N GLU A 11 -63.32 -22.55 46.66
CA GLU A 11 -64.24 -22.71 45.49
C GLU A 11 -64.61 -24.18 45.21
N LEU A 12 -63.88 -25.13 45.78
CA LEU A 12 -64.15 -26.56 45.66
C LEU A 12 -65.16 -27.08 46.69
N LEU A 13 -65.44 -26.28 47.73
CA LEU A 13 -66.52 -26.51 48.70
C LEU A 13 -67.73 -25.69 48.25
N SER A 14 -68.92 -26.28 48.33
CA SER A 14 -70.14 -25.63 47.83
C SER A 14 -70.43 -24.36 48.64
N SER A 15 -70.14 -23.21 48.05
CA SER A 15 -70.14 -21.89 48.68
C SER A 15 -71.56 -21.40 48.96
N GLU A 16 -72.16 -21.82 50.07
CA GLU A 16 -73.35 -21.14 50.59
C GLU A 16 -73.40 -20.98 52.13
N GLU A 17 -72.49 -21.60 52.91
CA GLU A 17 -72.51 -21.50 54.38
C GLU A 17 -71.14 -21.32 55.08
N LEU A 18 -70.06 -20.98 54.37
CA LEU A 18 -68.72 -20.82 55.00
C LEU A 18 -68.37 -19.34 55.18
N ASP A 19 -68.35 -18.87 56.44
CA ASP A 19 -67.92 -17.52 56.81
C ASP A 19 -66.38 -17.39 56.70
N GLU A 20 -65.90 -16.38 55.98
CA GLU A 20 -64.50 -16.27 55.49
C GLU A 20 -63.43 -16.26 56.60
N THR A 21 -63.82 -15.95 57.84
CA THR A 21 -62.92 -15.79 58.99
C THR A 21 -62.81 -17.01 59.91
N SER A 22 -63.58 -18.08 59.67
CA SER A 22 -63.56 -19.29 60.52
C SER A 22 -62.58 -20.35 60.00
N PRO A 23 -61.79 -21.01 60.87
CA PRO A 23 -60.95 -22.13 60.46
C PRO A 23 -61.82 -23.32 60.01
N LEU A 24 -61.48 -23.90 58.86
CA LEU A 24 -62.17 -25.07 58.31
C LEU A 24 -62.23 -26.20 59.34
N SER A 25 -63.41 -26.78 59.56
CA SER A 25 -63.58 -27.86 60.53
C SER A 25 -62.90 -29.14 60.02
N ALA A 26 -62.45 -30.02 60.92
CA ALA A 26 -61.80 -31.28 60.54
C ALA A 26 -62.63 -32.16 59.58
N PRO A 27 -63.98 -32.22 59.69
CA PRO A 27 -64.83 -32.86 58.69
C PRO A 27 -64.77 -32.17 57.32
N ASP A 28 -64.71 -30.84 57.25
CA ASP A 28 -64.65 -30.09 56.00
C ASP A 28 -63.32 -30.31 55.27
N LEU A 29 -62.21 -30.41 56.02
CA LEU A 29 -60.91 -30.78 55.46
C LEU A 29 -60.91 -32.20 54.89
N SER A 30 -61.55 -33.15 55.57
CA SER A 30 -61.69 -34.51 55.04
C SER A 30 -62.53 -34.55 53.75
N LEU A 31 -63.61 -33.78 53.69
CA LEU A 31 -64.47 -33.67 52.51
C LEU A 31 -63.77 -32.95 51.35
N LEU A 32 -62.94 -31.95 51.63
CA LEU A 32 -62.09 -31.29 50.64
C LEU A 32 -61.06 -32.27 50.05
N ILE A 33 -60.41 -33.08 50.89
CA ILE A 33 -59.46 -34.10 50.45
C ILE A 33 -60.16 -35.09 49.51
N ASP A 34 -61.33 -35.60 49.88
CA ASP A 34 -62.08 -36.55 49.05
C ASP A 34 -62.50 -35.92 47.71
N ARG A 35 -63.00 -34.67 47.71
CA ARG A 35 -63.34 -33.95 46.48
C ARG A 35 -62.13 -33.66 45.59
N LEU A 36 -60.99 -33.29 46.19
CA LEU A 36 -59.73 -33.09 45.47
C LEU A 36 -59.24 -34.39 44.83
N GLN A 37 -59.34 -35.51 45.55
CA GLN A 37 -58.99 -36.82 45.01
C GLN A 37 -59.89 -37.21 43.84
N ILE A 38 -61.21 -37.03 43.96
CA ILE A 38 -62.18 -37.29 42.88
C ILE A 38 -61.88 -36.40 41.67
N ARG A 39 -61.62 -35.09 41.88
CA ARG A 39 -61.29 -34.16 40.79
C ARG A 39 -59.95 -34.47 40.15
N SER A 40 -58.94 -34.87 40.93
CA SER A 40 -57.65 -35.32 40.41
C SER A 40 -57.82 -36.55 39.53
N LEU A 41 -58.62 -37.52 39.97
CA LEU A 41 -58.92 -38.73 39.20
C LEU A 41 -59.69 -38.38 37.92
N HIS A 42 -60.66 -37.48 38.00
CA HIS A 42 -61.42 -37.00 36.84
C HIS A 42 -60.53 -36.29 35.81
N ILE A 43 -59.64 -35.39 36.24
CA ILE A 43 -58.67 -34.72 35.36
C ILE A 43 -57.75 -35.75 34.71
N LYS A 44 -57.18 -36.68 35.50
CA LYS A 44 -56.32 -37.75 34.97
C LYS A 44 -57.05 -38.61 33.93
N SER A 45 -58.30 -38.98 34.20
CA SER A 45 -59.13 -39.75 33.28
C SER A 45 -59.40 -38.98 32.00
N LYS A 46 -59.78 -37.71 32.12
CA LYS A 46 -60.07 -36.83 30.96
C LYS A 46 -58.84 -36.58 30.11
N VAL A 47 -57.68 -36.34 30.73
CA VAL A 47 -56.39 -36.22 30.03
C VAL A 47 -56.03 -37.52 29.33
N ARG A 48 -56.18 -38.66 30.01
CA ARG A 48 -55.94 -39.98 29.42
C ARG A 48 -56.85 -40.23 28.22
N GLU A 49 -58.14 -39.96 28.33
CA GLU A 49 -59.11 -40.13 27.25
C GLU A 49 -58.81 -39.19 26.08
N TYR A 50 -58.41 -37.95 26.36
CA TYR A 50 -57.99 -36.97 25.36
C TYR A 50 -56.74 -37.45 24.59
N VAL A 51 -55.72 -37.90 25.31
CA VAL A 51 -54.49 -38.43 24.70
C VAL A 51 -54.77 -39.70 23.90
N LEU A 52 -55.65 -40.59 24.38
CA LEU A 52 -56.01 -41.82 23.66
C LEU A 52 -56.83 -41.52 22.39
N SER A 53 -57.79 -40.59 22.48
CA SER A 53 -58.63 -40.19 21.33
C SER A 53 -57.81 -39.46 20.25
N HIS A 54 -56.78 -38.70 20.63
CA HIS A 54 -55.93 -37.94 19.71
C HIS A 54 -54.55 -38.60 19.49
N HIS A 55 -54.36 -39.86 19.91
CA HIS A 55 -53.06 -40.53 19.87
C HIS A 55 -52.43 -40.53 18.47
N ARG A 56 -53.26 -40.74 17.44
CA ARG A 56 -52.83 -40.75 16.04
C ARG A 56 -52.30 -39.39 15.58
N GLU A 57 -52.93 -38.30 15.99
CA GLU A 57 -52.51 -36.94 15.65
C GLU A 57 -51.17 -36.61 16.31
N PHE A 58 -51.02 -36.95 17.60
CA PHE A 58 -49.74 -36.80 18.29
C PHE A 58 -48.64 -37.64 17.64
N ALA A 59 -48.92 -38.90 17.30
CA ALA A 59 -47.96 -39.77 16.63
C ALA A 59 -47.53 -39.23 15.26
N ASP A 60 -48.47 -38.67 14.47
CA ASP A 60 -48.16 -38.04 13.19
C ASP A 60 -47.26 -36.81 13.37
N ILE A 61 -47.58 -35.92 14.33
CA ILE A 61 -46.77 -34.74 14.63
C ILE A 61 -45.36 -35.14 15.05
N PHE A 62 -45.22 -36.11 15.97
CA PHE A 62 -43.90 -36.59 16.43
C PHE A 62 -43.11 -37.26 15.30
N SER A 63 -43.77 -38.04 14.44
CA SER A 63 -43.12 -38.66 13.28
C SER A 63 -42.63 -37.62 12.28
N ARG A 64 -43.44 -36.59 12.00
CA ARG A 64 -43.06 -35.50 11.09
C ARG A 64 -41.95 -34.65 11.67
N SER A 65 -41.96 -34.36 12.97
CA SER A 65 -40.85 -33.64 13.61
C SER A 65 -39.56 -34.45 13.58
N ALA A 66 -39.63 -35.76 13.81
CA ALA A 66 -38.47 -36.64 13.75
C ALA A 66 -37.91 -36.74 12.32
N ALA A 67 -38.77 -36.88 11.31
CA ALA A 67 -38.36 -36.89 9.91
C ALA A 67 -37.76 -35.54 9.45
N CYS A 68 -38.34 -34.42 9.91
CA CYS A 68 -37.82 -33.08 9.62
C CYS A 68 -36.44 -32.85 10.27
N ALA A 69 -36.26 -33.29 11.52
CA ALA A 69 -34.98 -33.23 12.21
C ALA A 69 -33.91 -34.07 11.50
N ALA A 70 -34.23 -35.32 11.13
CA ALA A 70 -33.33 -36.18 10.37
C ALA A 70 -32.96 -35.56 9.01
N GLY A 71 -33.94 -35.01 8.28
CA GLY A 71 -33.69 -34.33 7.01
C GLY A 71 -32.85 -33.05 7.14
N ALA A 72 -32.91 -32.36 8.29
CA ALA A 72 -32.07 -31.21 8.56
C ALA A 72 -30.60 -31.60 8.76
N ASP A 73 -30.34 -32.71 9.45
CA ASP A 73 -28.99 -33.25 9.61
C ASP A 73 -28.41 -33.70 8.26
N ASP A 74 -29.21 -34.38 7.42
CA ASP A 74 -28.81 -34.77 6.06
C ASP A 74 -28.51 -33.55 5.18
N ALA A 75 -29.34 -32.50 5.26
CA ALA A 75 -29.12 -31.26 4.53
C ALA A 75 -27.85 -30.53 5.01
N ALA A 76 -27.58 -30.53 6.32
CA ALA A 76 -26.36 -29.96 6.88
C ALA A 76 -25.11 -30.72 6.41
N ALA A 77 -25.18 -32.06 6.37
CA ALA A 77 -24.10 -32.90 5.83
C ALA A 77 -23.87 -32.62 4.34
N ALA A 78 -24.93 -32.56 3.53
CA ALA A 78 -24.83 -32.25 2.11
C ALA A 78 -24.25 -30.85 1.84
N LEU A 79 -24.65 -29.85 2.64
CA LEU A 79 -24.08 -28.50 2.58
C LEU A 79 -22.60 -28.50 2.96
N ALA A 80 -22.20 -29.25 3.98
CA ALA A 80 -20.80 -29.38 4.37
C ALA A 80 -19.95 -30.01 3.25
N ASP A 81 -20.47 -31.03 2.57
CA ASP A 81 -19.79 -31.67 1.43
C ASP A 81 -19.62 -30.70 0.25
N VAL A 82 -20.66 -29.93 -0.09
CA VAL A 82 -20.58 -28.90 -1.14
C VAL A 82 -19.58 -27.81 -0.78
N LEU A 83 -19.61 -27.33 0.47
CA LEU A 83 -18.64 -26.35 0.95
C LEU A 83 -17.20 -26.89 0.91
N ARG A 84 -16.99 -28.17 1.18
CA ARG A 84 -15.68 -28.81 1.07
C ARG A 84 -15.20 -28.85 -0.38
N LEU A 85 -16.07 -29.22 -1.33
CA LEU A 85 -15.75 -29.22 -2.76
C LEU A 85 -15.40 -27.83 -3.29
N LEU A 86 -16.10 -26.79 -2.82
CA LEU A 86 -15.82 -25.40 -3.18
C LEU A 86 -14.54 -24.88 -2.52
N SER A 87 -14.27 -25.28 -1.28
CA SER A 87 -13.11 -24.77 -0.51
C SER A 87 -11.79 -25.44 -0.89
N ASP A 88 -11.82 -26.70 -1.34
CA ASP A 88 -10.64 -27.47 -1.76
C ASP A 88 -10.41 -27.45 -3.27
N HIS A 89 -10.92 -26.44 -3.99
CA HIS A 89 -10.73 -26.40 -5.42
C HIS A 89 -9.25 -26.12 -5.76
N PRO A 90 -8.53 -27.05 -6.42
CA PRO A 90 -7.11 -26.86 -6.77
C PRO A 90 -6.92 -25.62 -7.64
N VAL A 91 -7.92 -25.28 -8.43
CA VAL A 91 -7.95 -24.07 -9.27
C VAL A 91 -7.84 -22.80 -8.42
N ASP A 92 -8.46 -22.72 -7.25
CA ASP A 92 -8.34 -21.53 -6.38
C ASP A 92 -6.95 -21.39 -5.75
N ARG A 93 -6.26 -22.52 -5.52
CA ARG A 93 -4.86 -22.52 -5.07
C ARG A 93 -3.92 -22.10 -6.21
N GLU A 94 -4.13 -22.66 -7.40
CA GLU A 94 -3.38 -22.30 -8.61
C GLU A 94 -3.57 -20.83 -8.97
N ILE A 95 -4.81 -20.32 -8.94
CA ILE A 95 -5.12 -18.89 -9.15
C ILE A 95 -4.40 -18.03 -8.11
N ARG A 96 -4.45 -18.41 -6.82
CA ARG A 96 -3.76 -17.67 -5.76
C ARG A 96 -2.26 -17.62 -5.98
N ASP A 97 -1.65 -18.73 -6.38
CA ASP A 97 -0.21 -18.80 -6.60
C ASP A 97 0.20 -18.06 -7.88
N LEU A 98 -0.59 -18.13 -8.95
CA LEU A 98 -0.44 -17.29 -10.14
C LEU A 98 -0.53 -15.80 -9.80
N VAL A 99 -1.49 -15.39 -8.97
CA VAL A 99 -1.63 -13.99 -8.52
C VAL A 99 -0.39 -13.53 -7.75
N LYS A 100 0.15 -14.37 -6.85
CA LYS A 100 1.41 -14.07 -6.15
C LYS A 100 2.59 -13.97 -7.12
N GLU A 101 2.67 -14.87 -8.10
CA GLU A 101 3.73 -14.86 -9.10
C GLU A 101 3.66 -13.60 -9.98
N ILE A 102 2.47 -13.23 -10.44
CA ILE A 102 2.23 -11.98 -11.17
C ILE A 102 2.66 -10.78 -10.32
N GLY A 103 2.30 -10.76 -9.03
CA GLY A 103 2.69 -9.70 -8.11
C GLY A 103 4.20 -9.60 -7.90
N ARG A 104 4.91 -10.74 -7.83
CA ARG A 104 6.38 -10.79 -7.79
C ARG A 104 6.97 -10.26 -9.10
N LYS A 105 6.50 -10.75 -10.25
CA LYS A 105 6.99 -10.36 -11.57
C LYS A 105 6.76 -8.88 -11.85
N ARG A 106 5.65 -8.29 -11.40
CA ARG A 106 5.39 -6.85 -11.54
C ARG A 106 6.41 -6.01 -10.74
N ARG A 107 6.73 -6.42 -9.52
CA ARG A 107 7.76 -5.75 -8.71
C ARG A 107 9.15 -5.84 -9.34
N GLU A 108 9.55 -7.04 -9.78
CA GLU A 108 10.81 -7.22 -10.53
C GLU A 108 10.87 -6.31 -11.77
N LEU A 109 9.76 -6.19 -12.50
CA LEU A 109 9.68 -5.33 -13.68
C LEU A 109 9.77 -3.85 -13.34
N GLU A 110 9.13 -3.39 -12.26
CA GLU A 110 9.25 -2.01 -11.77
C GLU A 110 10.69 -1.68 -11.34
N GLU A 111 11.35 -2.58 -10.61
CA GLU A 111 12.77 -2.44 -10.23
C GLU A 111 13.67 -2.38 -11.47
N GLN A 112 13.44 -3.25 -12.46
CA GLN A 112 14.18 -3.22 -13.73
C GLN A 112 13.93 -1.93 -14.52
N ARG A 113 12.70 -1.41 -14.55
CA ARG A 113 12.38 -0.14 -15.20
C ARG A 113 13.08 1.04 -14.50
N ALA A 114 13.09 1.04 -13.17
CA ALA A 114 13.80 2.06 -12.40
C ALA A 114 15.31 2.02 -12.69
N ALA A 115 15.91 0.83 -12.67
CA ALA A 115 17.32 0.65 -13.02
C ALA A 115 17.63 1.08 -14.46
N LEU A 116 16.77 0.71 -15.43
CA LEU A 116 16.91 1.14 -16.81
C LEU A 116 16.80 2.67 -16.95
N GLY A 117 15.94 3.30 -16.15
CA GLY A 117 15.82 4.76 -16.06
C GLY A 117 17.14 5.41 -15.62
N VAL A 118 17.79 4.86 -14.59
CA VAL A 118 19.11 5.33 -14.12
C VAL A 118 20.19 5.12 -15.19
N VAL A 119 20.20 3.99 -15.88
CA VAL A 119 21.15 3.76 -16.98
C VAL A 119 20.89 4.76 -18.13
N GLY A 120 19.63 5.06 -18.43
CA GLY A 120 19.25 6.06 -19.42
C GLY A 120 19.74 7.46 -19.06
N THR A 121 19.60 7.89 -17.80
CA THR A 121 20.13 9.18 -17.36
C THR A 121 21.65 9.21 -17.43
N ILE A 122 22.36 8.17 -16.98
CA ILE A 122 23.81 8.05 -17.10
C ILE A 122 24.27 8.14 -18.56
N SER A 123 23.62 7.41 -19.47
CA SER A 123 23.95 7.45 -20.90
C SER A 123 23.77 8.86 -21.48
N SER A 124 22.68 9.55 -21.11
CA SER A 124 22.44 10.93 -21.56
C SER A 124 23.50 11.91 -21.04
N LEU A 125 23.98 11.71 -19.81
CA LEU A 125 25.05 12.53 -19.23
C LEU A 125 26.38 12.28 -19.93
N LEU A 126 26.71 11.01 -20.24
CA LEU A 126 27.91 10.65 -21.00
C LEU A 126 27.89 11.24 -22.42
N GLU A 127 26.75 11.21 -23.10
CA GLU A 127 26.59 11.84 -24.42
C GLU A 127 26.80 13.36 -24.34
N ARG A 128 26.17 14.02 -23.38
CA ARG A 128 26.36 15.47 -23.16
C ARG A 128 27.82 15.82 -22.87
N LEU A 129 28.52 15.00 -22.09
CA LEU A 129 29.94 15.20 -21.79
C LEU A 129 30.82 15.02 -23.03
N LYS A 130 30.51 14.03 -23.88
CA LYS A 130 31.18 13.85 -25.18
C LYS A 130 30.97 15.06 -26.08
N PHE A 131 29.74 15.56 -26.21
CA PHE A 131 29.44 16.76 -27.01
C PHE A 131 30.17 17.99 -26.48
N ALA A 132 30.18 18.20 -25.16
CA ALA A 132 30.92 19.30 -24.55
C ALA A 132 32.42 19.23 -24.89
N ARG A 133 33.04 18.04 -24.78
CA ARG A 133 34.45 17.83 -25.14
C ARG A 133 34.71 18.05 -26.64
N GLU A 134 33.77 17.69 -27.51
CA GLU A 134 33.84 17.98 -28.94
C GLU A 134 33.73 19.49 -29.23
N ASP A 135 32.87 20.22 -28.50
CA ASP A 135 32.77 21.68 -28.60
C ASP A 135 34.08 22.37 -28.20
N VAL A 136 34.74 21.89 -27.12
CA VAL A 136 36.08 22.36 -26.72
C VAL A 136 37.08 22.16 -27.88
N ARG A 137 37.12 20.95 -28.46
CA ARG A 137 38.03 20.62 -29.57
C ARG A 137 37.74 21.41 -30.85
N ALA A 138 36.48 21.73 -31.11
CA ALA A 138 36.05 22.51 -32.27
C ALA A 138 36.22 24.03 -32.07
N GLY A 139 36.64 24.49 -30.89
CA GLY A 139 36.80 25.91 -30.57
C GLY A 139 35.48 26.65 -30.33
N ARG A 140 34.38 25.92 -30.08
CA ARG A 140 33.08 26.48 -29.66
C ARG A 140 33.07 26.69 -28.15
N LEU A 141 33.86 27.66 -27.70
CA LEU A 141 34.22 27.82 -26.28
C LEU A 141 33.04 28.25 -25.40
N VAL A 142 32.13 29.08 -25.91
CA VAL A 142 30.95 29.54 -25.15
C VAL A 142 29.97 28.40 -24.99
N GLU A 143 29.71 27.65 -26.06
CA GLU A 143 28.83 26.49 -26.07
C GLU A 143 29.37 25.38 -25.15
N ALA A 144 30.68 25.12 -25.20
CA ALA A 144 31.35 24.20 -24.28
C ALA A 144 31.24 24.65 -22.82
N ALA A 145 31.47 25.94 -22.53
CA ALA A 145 31.38 26.49 -21.17
C ALA A 145 29.98 26.35 -20.58
N VAL A 146 28.94 26.63 -21.36
CA VAL A 146 27.54 26.44 -20.95
C VAL A 146 27.24 24.96 -20.70
N ALA A 147 27.66 24.07 -21.61
CA ALA A 147 27.41 22.63 -21.50
C ALA A 147 28.09 22.02 -20.26
N VAL A 148 29.36 22.38 -20.01
CA VAL A 148 30.11 21.91 -18.83
C VAL A 148 29.53 22.46 -17.53
N ARG A 149 29.10 23.74 -17.50
CA ARG A 149 28.40 24.33 -16.34
C ARG A 149 27.12 23.56 -16.02
N ASP A 150 26.29 23.31 -17.04
CA ASP A 150 25.02 22.62 -16.85
C ASP A 150 25.22 21.16 -16.40
N LEU A 151 26.31 20.51 -16.83
CA LEU A 151 26.72 19.19 -16.35
C LEU A 151 27.22 19.23 -14.90
N ASN A 152 28.02 20.22 -14.52
CA ASN A 152 28.47 20.41 -13.13
C ASN A 152 27.30 20.68 -12.17
N MET A 153 26.33 21.50 -12.57
CA MET A 153 25.10 21.72 -11.80
C MET A 153 24.31 20.41 -11.63
N GLY A 154 24.14 19.64 -12.70
CA GLY A 154 23.39 18.38 -12.67
C GLY A 154 24.05 17.27 -11.86
N LEU A 155 25.39 17.27 -11.79
CA LEU A 155 26.18 16.29 -11.04
C LEU A 155 26.51 16.75 -9.61
N GLY A 156 26.18 17.99 -9.25
CA GLY A 156 26.47 18.57 -7.93
C GLY A 156 27.97 18.73 -7.64
N VAL A 157 28.80 18.89 -8.67
CA VAL A 157 30.25 19.11 -8.52
C VAL A 157 30.46 20.51 -7.94
N SER A 158 30.64 20.61 -6.62
CA SER A 158 31.04 21.85 -5.93
C SER A 158 32.26 21.54 -5.05
N GLU A 159 33.15 22.50 -4.81
CA GLU A 159 34.38 22.28 -4.01
C GLU A 159 34.11 21.99 -2.52
N LYS A 160 32.88 22.14 -2.03
CA LYS A 160 32.50 21.96 -0.61
C LYS A 160 31.66 20.72 -0.35
N TRP A 161 32.10 19.54 -0.80
CA TRP A 161 31.50 18.29 -0.36
C TRP A 161 32.38 17.63 0.69
N ASP A 162 31.91 17.80 1.92
CA ASP A 162 32.29 17.07 3.11
C ASP A 162 32.24 15.56 2.81
N GLU A 163 33.36 14.86 3.03
CA GLU A 163 33.54 13.41 2.81
C GLU A 163 32.61 12.52 3.67
N ASN A 164 31.59 13.11 4.30
CA ASN A 164 30.84 12.52 5.41
C ASN A 164 29.32 12.45 5.19
N ARG A 165 28.82 12.33 3.96
CA ARG A 165 27.45 11.85 3.72
C ARG A 165 27.46 10.34 3.54
N GLY A 166 27.18 9.63 4.62
CA GLY A 166 27.14 8.17 4.75
C GLY A 166 26.07 7.43 3.94
N VAL A 167 25.95 7.74 2.64
CA VAL A 167 25.25 6.92 1.66
C VAL A 167 26.29 6.54 0.62
N GLU A 168 26.64 5.26 0.56
CA GLU A 168 27.58 4.69 -0.41
C GLU A 168 27.02 4.95 -1.82
N GLU A 169 27.43 6.07 -2.43
CA GLU A 169 26.95 6.48 -3.74
C GLU A 169 27.51 5.52 -4.79
N PRO A 170 26.72 5.11 -5.80
CA PRO A 170 27.22 4.25 -6.86
C PRO A 170 28.47 4.83 -7.52
N ALA A 171 29.54 4.03 -7.63
CA ALA A 171 30.84 4.45 -8.16
C ALA A 171 30.74 5.18 -9.53
N VAL A 172 29.72 4.88 -10.32
CA VAL A 172 29.44 5.51 -11.62
C VAL A 172 29.28 7.03 -11.53
N PHE A 173 28.66 7.56 -10.47
CA PHE A 173 28.57 9.01 -10.28
C PHE A 173 29.92 9.63 -9.94
N GLY A 174 30.78 8.91 -9.21
CA GLY A 174 32.17 9.29 -8.99
C GLY A 174 32.96 9.39 -10.31
N PHE A 175 32.82 8.39 -11.19
CA PHE A 175 33.46 8.43 -12.52
C PHE A 175 32.93 9.57 -13.39
N LEU A 176 31.61 9.80 -13.41
CA LEU A 176 31.00 10.91 -14.16
C LEU A 176 31.49 12.27 -13.68
N ARG A 177 31.57 12.47 -12.36
CA ARG A 177 32.11 13.71 -11.79
C ARG A 177 33.57 13.92 -12.16
N LYS A 178 34.38 12.85 -12.09
CA LYS A 178 35.79 12.90 -12.50
C LYS A 178 35.93 13.27 -13.97
N GLU A 179 35.21 12.63 -14.87
CA GLU A 179 35.22 12.98 -16.30
C GLU A 179 34.76 14.43 -16.54
N CYS A 180 33.77 14.91 -15.78
CA CYS A 180 33.27 16.28 -15.90
C CYS A 180 34.32 17.31 -15.46
N LEU A 181 35.05 17.02 -14.37
CA LEU A 181 36.19 17.80 -13.92
C LEU A 181 37.33 17.80 -14.95
N GLU A 182 37.69 16.64 -15.50
CA GLU A 182 38.71 16.55 -16.54
C GLU A 182 38.33 17.36 -17.80
N CYS A 183 37.05 17.33 -18.20
CA CYS A 183 36.55 18.16 -19.31
C CYS A 183 36.60 19.66 -18.98
N PHE A 184 36.35 20.04 -17.73
CA PHE A 184 36.46 21.41 -17.25
C PHE A 184 37.91 21.91 -17.26
N ASP A 185 38.84 21.10 -16.77
CA ASP A 185 40.28 21.39 -16.79
C ASP A 185 40.81 21.55 -18.22
N GLU A 186 40.37 20.68 -19.14
CA GLU A 186 40.65 20.80 -20.58
C GLU A 186 40.18 22.16 -21.13
N LEU A 187 38.95 22.57 -20.82
CA LEU A 187 38.38 23.84 -21.26
C LEU A 187 39.14 25.04 -20.66
N GLN A 188 39.46 25.01 -19.37
CA GLN A 188 40.27 26.05 -18.74
C GLN A 188 41.65 26.16 -19.39
N CYS A 189 42.32 25.05 -19.68
CA CYS A 189 43.61 25.06 -20.38
C CYS A 189 43.50 25.71 -21.77
N VAL A 190 42.44 25.40 -22.54
CA VAL A 190 42.22 26.01 -23.86
C VAL A 190 41.93 27.50 -23.75
N LEU A 191 41.14 27.93 -22.76
CA LEU A 191 40.85 29.34 -22.49
C LEU A 191 42.11 30.11 -22.09
N SER A 192 42.91 29.59 -21.16
CA SER A 192 44.17 30.23 -20.74
C SER A 192 45.16 30.37 -21.89
N ARG A 193 45.36 29.32 -22.69
CA ARG A 193 46.22 29.39 -23.89
C ARG A 193 45.71 30.40 -24.91
N SER A 194 44.39 30.46 -25.10
CA SER A 194 43.77 31.45 -25.99
C SER A 194 44.02 32.86 -25.48
N MET A 195 43.86 33.10 -24.18
CA MET A 195 44.10 34.39 -23.54
C MET A 195 45.58 34.81 -23.62
N GLU A 196 46.51 33.92 -23.33
CA GLU A 196 47.96 34.14 -23.47
C GLU A 196 48.37 34.47 -24.92
N SER A 197 47.71 33.86 -25.90
CA SER A 197 47.98 34.14 -27.32
C SER A 197 47.42 35.48 -27.80
N LEU A 198 46.34 35.97 -27.17
CA LEU A 198 45.61 37.17 -27.57
C LEU A 198 46.05 38.41 -26.80
N VAL A 199 46.52 38.26 -25.55
CA VAL A 199 46.83 39.36 -24.64
C VAL A 199 48.27 39.23 -24.15
N GLN A 200 49.11 40.20 -24.51
CA GLN A 200 50.47 40.30 -23.99
C GLN A 200 50.60 41.54 -23.11
N PHE A 201 50.86 41.31 -21.84
CA PHE A 201 51.14 42.37 -20.87
C PHE A 201 52.61 42.77 -20.99
N GLU A 202 52.89 44.03 -21.30
CA GLU A 202 54.26 44.54 -21.35
C GLU A 202 54.52 45.36 -20.07
N PRO A 203 55.20 44.75 -19.06
CA PRO A 203 55.31 45.34 -17.73
C PRO A 203 56.17 46.61 -17.70
N GLU A 204 57.00 46.83 -18.72
CA GLU A 204 57.91 47.98 -18.80
C GLU A 204 57.19 49.31 -19.08
N ASN A 205 55.98 49.29 -19.68
CA ASN A 205 55.20 50.48 -20.01
C ASN A 205 53.83 50.54 -19.31
N GLY A 206 53.54 49.60 -18.40
CA GLY A 206 52.24 49.52 -17.71
C GLY A 206 51.03 49.41 -18.65
N THR A 207 51.25 48.99 -19.90
CA THR A 207 50.25 48.98 -20.97
C THR A 207 49.97 47.56 -21.43
N VAL A 208 48.68 47.22 -21.51
CA VAL A 208 48.22 45.93 -22.03
C VAL A 208 48.18 46.02 -23.55
N THR A 209 48.94 45.18 -24.24
CA THR A 209 48.91 45.11 -25.71
C THR A 209 48.14 43.86 -26.15
N VAL A 210 47.06 44.05 -26.90
CA VAL A 210 46.30 42.94 -27.51
C VAL A 210 47.02 42.57 -28.81
N ARG A 211 47.67 41.40 -28.85
CA ARG A 211 48.55 41.03 -29.96
C ARG A 211 47.72 40.45 -31.11
N SER A 212 47.63 41.22 -32.20
CA SER A 212 46.92 40.85 -33.42
C SER A 212 47.77 39.95 -34.31
N THR A 213 47.72 38.63 -34.14
CA THR A 213 48.36 37.67 -35.08
C THR A 213 47.48 37.34 -36.30
N PHE A 214 46.21 37.78 -36.32
CA PHE A 214 45.29 37.55 -37.44
C PHE A 214 45.23 38.76 -38.37
N ARG A 215 45.22 38.51 -39.69
CA ARG A 215 45.25 39.53 -40.77
C ARG A 215 44.02 40.46 -40.83
N SER A 216 43.07 40.35 -39.91
CA SER A 216 41.78 41.07 -39.89
C SER A 216 41.39 41.42 -38.45
N GLY A 217 41.39 42.71 -38.11
CA GLY A 217 41.07 43.21 -36.75
C GLY A 217 39.67 42.83 -36.25
N LYS A 218 38.67 42.73 -37.14
CA LYS A 218 37.28 42.37 -36.76
C LYS A 218 37.14 40.93 -36.28
N THR A 219 37.99 40.04 -36.76
CA THR A 219 37.95 38.61 -36.39
C THR A 219 38.54 38.40 -34.99
N ILE A 220 39.47 39.26 -34.57
CA ILE A 220 40.16 39.18 -33.28
C ILE A 220 39.24 39.63 -32.14
N GLU A 221 38.55 40.74 -32.32
CA GLU A 221 37.58 41.26 -31.34
C GLU A 221 36.49 40.22 -31.05
N LEU A 222 36.02 39.52 -32.09
CA LEU A 222 34.99 38.49 -31.96
C LEU A 222 35.50 37.23 -31.24
N VAL A 223 36.75 36.82 -31.47
CA VAL A 223 37.37 35.68 -30.77
C VAL A 223 37.66 36.02 -29.31
N LEU A 224 38.25 37.19 -29.03
CA LEU A 224 38.51 37.64 -27.66
C LEU A 224 37.21 37.78 -26.85
N ARG A 225 36.16 38.33 -27.46
CA ARG A 225 34.83 38.42 -26.84
C ARG A 225 34.30 37.04 -26.45
N ARG A 226 34.39 36.04 -27.34
CA ARG A 226 33.94 34.67 -27.06
C ARG A 226 34.76 33.99 -25.97
N VAL A 227 36.07 34.23 -25.92
CA VAL A 227 36.93 33.71 -24.84
C VAL A 227 36.55 34.32 -23.50
N LEU A 228 36.35 35.65 -23.44
CA LEU A 228 35.93 36.34 -22.22
C LEU A 228 34.53 35.92 -21.76
N GLU A 229 33.58 35.75 -22.69
CA GLU A 229 32.23 35.27 -22.41
C GLU A 229 32.24 33.83 -21.87
N ALA A 230 33.04 32.94 -22.47
CA ALA A 230 33.21 31.58 -21.95
C ALA A 230 33.87 31.56 -20.56
N MET A 231 34.84 32.44 -20.31
CA MET A 231 35.44 32.61 -18.99
C MET A 231 34.42 33.12 -17.97
N GLU A 232 33.58 34.11 -18.32
CA GLU A 232 32.52 34.62 -17.43
C GLU A 232 31.55 33.51 -17.02
N VAL A 233 31.12 32.66 -17.96
CA VAL A 233 30.23 31.52 -17.70
C VAL A 233 30.83 30.53 -16.69
N ILE A 234 32.15 30.34 -16.72
CA ILE A 234 32.87 29.42 -15.84
C ILE A 234 33.20 30.07 -14.49
N PHE A 235 33.63 31.33 -14.49
CA PHE A 235 34.05 32.08 -13.30
C PHE A 235 32.89 32.42 -12.36
N PHE A 236 31.68 32.56 -12.88
CA PHE A 236 30.50 32.81 -12.04
C PHE A 236 30.08 31.59 -11.19
N PHE A 237 30.77 30.45 -11.34
CA PHE A 237 30.39 29.16 -10.76
C PHE A 237 31.47 28.49 -9.89
N LEU A 238 32.68 29.05 -9.86
CA LEU A 238 33.71 28.77 -8.83
C LEU A 238 33.39 29.63 -7.58
#